data_AF-A0A7X8J5Q4-F1
#
_entry.id   AF-A0A7X8J5Q4-F1
#
_cell.length_a   1.000
_cell.length_b   1.000
_cell.length_c   1.000
_cell.angle_alpha   90.00
_cell.angle_beta   90.00
_cell.angle_gamma   90.00
#
_symmetry.space_group_name_H-M   'P 1'
#
loop_
_entity.id
_entity.type
_entity.pdbx_description
1 polymer ?
#
loop_
_entity_poly.entity_id
_entity_poly.type
_entity_poly.pdbx_seq_one_letter_code
_entity_poly.pdbx_strand_id
1 'polypeptide(L)'
;MELLEQIIELGFHTLLTSGQGETAEEGIPLLEQLVAQAKGRICIMAGRGVTRQNVARIIRETRVPAVHMSARPGLAQIAQEIGAVGALHIRCIAPRL
;
A
#
# COMPACT_ATOMS: atom_id res chain seq x y z
N MET A 1 -8.74 -12.94 9.14
CA MET A 1 -7.93 -13.28 7.94
C MET A 1 -8.73 -14.05 6.87
N GLU A 2 -9.93 -14.57 7.17
CA GLU A 2 -10.79 -15.28 6.20
C GLU A 2 -11.24 -14.42 5.01
N LEU A 3 -11.56 -13.14 5.25
CA LEU A 3 -12.01 -12.22 4.20
C LEU A 3 -10.97 -12.04 3.07
N LEU A 4 -9.67 -12.05 3.40
CA LEU A 4 -8.63 -11.93 2.37
C LEU A 4 -8.66 -13.14 1.43
N GLU A 5 -8.84 -14.33 1.96
CA GLU A 5 -8.92 -15.56 1.17
C GLU A 5 -10.17 -15.58 0.30
N GLN A 6 -11.32 -15.15 0.82
CA GLN A 6 -12.55 -15.00 0.04
C GLN A 6 -12.37 -14.01 -1.13
N ILE A 7 -11.72 -12.87 -0.89
CA ILE A 7 -11.43 -11.88 -1.94
C ILE A 7 -10.51 -12.49 -3.02
N ILE A 8 -9.52 -13.30 -2.62
CA ILE A 8 -8.63 -14.01 -3.56
C ILE A 8 -9.42 -15.04 -4.37
N GLU A 9 -10.27 -15.84 -3.73
CA GLU A 9 -11.11 -16.86 -4.38
C GLU A 9 -12.09 -16.25 -5.38
N LEU A 10 -12.63 -15.07 -5.09
CA LEU A 10 -13.47 -14.30 -6.00
C LEU A 10 -12.71 -13.70 -7.20
N GLY A 11 -11.37 -13.82 -7.23
CA GLY A 11 -10.55 -13.43 -8.38
C GLY A 11 -10.17 -11.95 -8.41
N PHE A 12 -10.28 -11.22 -7.30
CA PHE A 12 -9.84 -9.82 -7.25
C PHE A 12 -8.31 -9.71 -7.37
N HIS A 13 -7.85 -8.77 -8.18
CA HIS A 13 -6.41 -8.55 -8.39
C HIS A 13 -5.78 -7.57 -7.40
N THR A 14 -6.57 -6.70 -6.77
CA THR A 14 -6.05 -5.64 -5.90
C THR A 14 -7.00 -5.35 -4.75
N LEU A 15 -6.45 -5.29 -3.53
CA LEU A 15 -7.13 -4.81 -2.33
C LEU A 15 -6.60 -3.43 -1.95
N LEU A 16 -7.42 -2.39 -2.12
CA LEU A 16 -7.14 -1.04 -1.62
C LEU A 16 -7.63 -0.92 -0.17
N THR A 17 -6.73 -0.66 0.78
CA THR A 17 -7.08 -0.61 2.21
C THR A 17 -6.14 0.29 3.00
N SER A 18 -6.63 0.85 4.10
CA SER A 18 -5.83 1.55 5.13
C SER A 18 -5.33 0.60 6.23
N GLY A 19 -5.59 -0.71 6.13
CA GLY A 19 -5.26 -1.64 7.21
C GLY A 19 -6.13 -1.44 8.45
N GLN A 20 -7.42 -1.08 8.26
CA GLN A 20 -8.38 -0.79 9.34
C GLN A 20 -8.05 0.42 10.23
N GLY A 21 -6.99 1.18 9.92
CA GLY A 21 -6.70 2.46 10.56
C GLY A 21 -7.44 3.64 9.91
N GLU A 22 -7.49 4.79 10.59
CA GLU A 22 -7.97 6.04 9.99
C GLU A 22 -7.07 6.49 8.84
N THR A 23 -5.78 6.11 8.92
CA THR A 23 -4.80 6.26 7.84
C THR A 23 -4.04 4.96 7.59
N ALA A 24 -3.44 4.81 6.41
CA ALA A 24 -2.54 3.69 6.11
C ALA A 24 -1.33 3.62 7.04
N GLU A 25 -0.87 4.76 7.57
CA GLU A 25 0.23 4.79 8.54
C GLU A 25 -0.16 4.17 9.89
N GLU A 26 -1.38 4.44 10.36
CA GLU A 26 -1.92 3.80 11.57
C GLU A 26 -2.18 2.30 11.37
N GLY A 27 -2.55 1.88 10.16
CA GLY A 27 -2.80 0.48 9.84
C GLY A 27 -1.58 -0.35 9.43
N ILE A 28 -0.35 0.17 9.60
CA ILE A 28 0.89 -0.54 9.26
C ILE A 28 0.92 -1.99 9.78
N PRO A 29 0.59 -2.27 11.07
CA PRO A 29 0.66 -3.64 11.57
C PRO A 29 -0.22 -4.63 10.81
N LEU A 30 -1.44 -4.21 10.42
CA LEU A 30 -2.34 -5.07 9.65
C LEU A 30 -1.92 -5.14 8.17
N LEU A 31 -1.43 -4.04 7.59
CA LEU A 31 -0.93 -4.04 6.22
C LEU A 31 0.24 -5.02 6.05
N GLU A 32 1.18 -5.06 6.99
CA GLU A 32 2.28 -6.03 6.99
C GLU A 32 1.76 -7.47 7.02
N GLN A 33 0.80 -7.76 7.91
CA GLN A 33 0.17 -9.09 8.00
C GLN A 33 -0.56 -9.47 6.71
N LEU A 34 -1.28 -8.54 6.09
CA LEU A 34 -1.99 -8.77 4.82
C LEU A 34 -1.02 -9.05 3.68
N VAL A 35 0.10 -8.32 3.59
CA VAL A 35 1.14 -8.58 2.58
C VAL A 35 1.75 -9.97 2.78
N ALA A 36 2.10 -10.30 4.02
CA ALA A 36 2.66 -11.61 4.37
C ALA A 36 1.68 -12.76 4.08
N GLN A 37 0.40 -12.57 4.37
CA GLN A 37 -0.64 -13.56 4.08
C GLN A 37 -0.92 -13.67 2.57
N ALA A 38 -0.99 -12.55 1.86
CA ALA A 38 -1.29 -12.52 0.43
C ALA A 38 -0.27 -13.33 -0.37
N LYS A 39 1.02 -13.32 0.01
CA LYS A 39 2.10 -14.06 -0.67
C LYS A 39 2.11 -13.85 -2.19
N GLY A 40 1.79 -12.63 -2.63
CA GLY A 40 1.73 -12.27 -4.05
C GLY A 40 0.49 -12.75 -4.82
N ARG A 41 -0.45 -13.46 -4.18
CA ARG A 41 -1.71 -13.92 -4.82
C ARG A 41 -2.66 -12.77 -5.17
N ILE A 42 -2.58 -11.68 -4.42
CA ILE A 42 -3.32 -10.43 -4.63
C ILE A 42 -2.42 -9.24 -4.32
N CYS A 43 -2.56 -8.14 -5.06
CA CYS A 43 -1.84 -6.91 -4.80
C CYS A 43 -2.48 -6.17 -3.61
N ILE A 44 -1.75 -6.03 -2.50
CA ILE A 44 -2.16 -5.16 -1.40
C ILE A 44 -1.72 -3.73 -1.72
N MET A 45 -2.67 -2.81 -1.84
CA MET A 45 -2.43 -1.40 -2.12
C MET A 45 -2.80 -0.56 -0.90
N ALA A 46 -1.80 -0.01 -0.22
CA ALA A 46 -2.05 0.87 0.93
C ALA A 46 -2.65 2.20 0.46
N GLY A 47 -3.71 2.68 1.11
CA GLY A 47 -4.36 3.94 0.76
C GLY A 47 -5.04 4.61 1.95
N ARG A 48 -5.55 5.84 1.73
CA ARG A 48 -6.07 6.77 2.75
C ARG A 48 -4.97 7.34 3.65
N GLY A 49 -4.80 8.66 3.64
CA GLY A 49 -3.78 9.34 4.45
C GLY A 49 -2.32 9.10 4.03
N VAL A 50 -2.08 8.54 2.83
CA VAL A 50 -0.73 8.38 2.28
C VAL A 50 -0.25 9.74 1.73
N THR A 51 0.86 10.23 2.27
CA THR A 51 1.47 11.54 1.99
C THR A 51 2.93 11.37 1.57
N ARG A 52 3.59 12.47 1.15
CA ARG A 52 5.03 12.44 0.85
C ARG A 52 5.86 12.11 2.09
N GLN A 53 5.39 12.50 3.27
CA GLN A 53 6.11 12.40 4.54
C GLN A 53 6.09 10.98 5.11
N ASN A 54 5.01 10.23 4.89
CA ASN A 54 4.85 8.89 5.47
C ASN A 54 4.96 7.73 4.47
N VAL A 55 4.89 7.99 3.16
CA VAL A 55 4.91 6.93 2.13
C VAL A 55 6.14 6.02 2.26
N ALA A 56 7.33 6.59 2.46
CA ALA A 56 8.55 5.79 2.56
C ALA A 56 8.55 4.90 3.79
N ARG A 57 7.98 5.36 4.90
CA ARG A 57 7.79 4.57 6.12
C ARG A 57 6.81 3.42 5.88
N ILE A 58 5.63 3.72 5.32
CA ILE A 58 4.61 2.72 5.02
C ILE A 58 5.20 1.60 4.14
N ILE A 59 5.92 1.94 3.08
CA ILE A 59 6.51 0.95 2.17
C ILE A 59 7.56 0.09 2.88
N ARG A 60 8.45 0.68 3.68
CA ARG A 60 9.52 -0.05 4.36
C ARG A 60 8.98 -1.03 5.40
N GLU A 61 8.01 -0.59 6.20
CA GLU A 61 7.47 -1.40 7.30
C GLU A 61 6.50 -2.48 6.81
N THR A 62 5.70 -2.20 5.78
CA THR A 62 4.67 -3.14 5.30
C THR A 62 5.09 -3.99 4.10
N ARG A 63 6.09 -3.53 3.34
CA ARG A 63 6.46 -4.06 2.01
C ARG A 63 5.30 -4.18 1.02
N VAL A 64 4.28 -3.32 1.15
CA VAL A 64 3.18 -3.30 0.17
C VAL A 64 3.73 -3.09 -1.25
N PRO A 65 3.25 -3.87 -2.23
CA PRO A 65 3.67 -3.71 -3.62
C PRO A 65 3.09 -2.45 -4.28
N ALA A 66 2.07 -1.83 -3.67
CA ALA A 66 1.48 -0.62 -4.20
C ALA A 66 1.01 0.36 -3.11
N VAL A 67 1.00 1.65 -3.46
CA VAL A 67 0.39 2.71 -2.64
C VAL A 67 -0.53 3.60 -3.48
N HIS A 68 -1.56 4.13 -2.85
CA HIS A 68 -2.57 5.00 -3.43
C HIS A 68 -2.62 6.34 -2.69
N MET A 69 -2.31 7.42 -3.40
CA MET A 69 -2.25 8.78 -2.83
C MET A 69 -2.82 9.82 -3.79
N SER A 70 -3.37 10.92 -3.27
CA SER A 70 -3.88 12.03 -4.11
C SER A 70 -2.76 12.97 -4.58
N ALA A 71 -1.66 13.06 -3.83
CA ALA A 71 -0.54 13.92 -4.17
C ALA A 71 0.34 13.27 -5.24
N ARG A 72 0.89 14.07 -6.17
CA ARG A 72 1.92 13.61 -7.11
C ARG A 72 3.25 13.40 -6.37
N PRO A 73 3.78 12.18 -6.21
CA PRO A 73 5.00 11.93 -5.46
C PRO A 73 6.23 12.54 -6.15
N GLY A 74 7.24 12.90 -5.35
CA GLY A 74 8.59 13.07 -5.86
C GLY A 74 9.24 11.69 -5.94
N LEU A 75 9.11 10.99 -7.06
CA LEU A 75 9.53 9.58 -7.17
C LEU A 75 11.01 9.37 -6.81
N ALA A 76 11.88 10.30 -7.21
CA ALA A 76 13.30 10.25 -6.87
C ALA A 76 13.55 10.34 -5.35
N GLN A 77 12.83 11.22 -4.65
CA GLN A 77 12.93 11.35 -3.20
C GLN A 77 12.45 10.08 -2.49
N ILE A 78 11.28 9.57 -2.88
CA ILE A 78 10.73 8.33 -2.29
C ILE A 78 11.70 7.17 -2.51
N ALA A 79 12.25 7.02 -3.72
CA ALA A 79 13.20 5.96 -4.04
C ALA A 79 14.46 5.98 -3.16
N GLN A 80 14.95 7.17 -2.80
CA GLN A 80 16.09 7.32 -1.89
C GLN A 80 15.75 6.92 -0.45
N GLU A 81 14.53 7.20 0.01
CA GLU A 81 14.10 6.94 1.39
C GLU A 81 13.69 5.48 1.64
N ILE A 82 13.17 4.78 0.63
CA ILE A 82 12.71 3.38 0.76
C ILE A 82 13.84 2.35 0.73
N GLY A 83 15.00 2.69 0.18
CA GLY A 83 16.13 1.76 0.03
C GLY A 83 15.83 0.59 -0.92
N ALA A 84 16.46 -0.57 -0.71
CA ALA A 84 16.24 -1.78 -1.51
C ALA A 84 14.94 -2.49 -1.08
N VAL A 85 13.80 -1.91 -1.45
CA VAL A 85 12.51 -2.60 -1.48
C VAL A 85 12.24 -3.06 -2.91
N GLY A 86 11.54 -4.18 -3.08
CA GLY A 86 11.21 -4.71 -4.41
C GLY A 86 10.39 -3.73 -5.26
N ALA A 87 10.00 -4.16 -6.47
CA ALA A 87 9.22 -3.30 -7.38
C ALA A 87 7.95 -2.76 -6.71
N LEU A 88 7.79 -1.44 -6.74
CA LEU A 88 6.69 -0.70 -6.12
C LEU A 88 5.87 0.04 -7.18
N HIS A 89 4.54 -0.09 -7.11
CA HIS A 89 3.61 0.63 -7.96
C HIS A 89 2.94 1.78 -7.21
N ILE A 90 3.18 3.03 -7.62
CA ILE A 90 2.54 4.21 -7.01
C ILE A 90 1.40 4.69 -7.91
N ARG A 91 0.15 4.62 -7.41
CA ARG A 91 -1.03 5.19 -8.09
C ARG A 91 -1.39 6.54 -7.50
N CYS A 92 -1.41 7.55 -8.37
CA CYS A 92 -1.91 8.88 -8.04
C CYS A 92 -3.29 9.10 -8.65
N ILE A 93 -4.26 9.51 -7.84
CA ILE A 93 -5.48 10.09 -8.39
C ILE A 93 -5.17 11.54 -8.72
N ALA A 94 -5.33 11.94 -9.98
CA ALA A 94 -5.42 13.36 -10.28
C ALA A 94 -6.65 13.93 -9.54
N PRO A 95 -6.56 15.11 -8.91
CA PRO A 95 -7.75 15.75 -8.36
C PRO A 95 -8.79 15.86 -9.49
N ARG A 96 -10.02 15.40 -9.24
CA ARG A 96 -11.15 15.69 -10.13
C ARG A 96 -11.36 17.20 -10.03
N LEU A 97 -10.87 17.94 -11.02
CA LEU A 97 -11.26 19.33 -11.25
C LEU A 97 -12.73 19.38 -11.67
#